data_AF-A0A3Q0JKY8-F1
#
_entry.id   AF-A0A3Q0JKY8-F1
#
_cell.length_a   1.000
_cell.length_b   1.000
_cell.length_c   1.000
_cell.angle_alpha   90.00
_cell.angle_beta   90.00
_cell.angle_gamma   90.00
#
_symmetry.space_group_name_H-M   'P 1'
#
loop_
_entity.id
_entity.type
_entity.pdbx_description
1 polymer ?
#
loop_
_entity_poly.entity_id
_entity_poly.type
_entity_poly.pdbx_seq_one_letter_code
_entity_poly.pdbx_strand_id
1 'polypeptide(L)'
;KLLSPQQHYDWGLRALKTVVAGCGSALKSAKNEKTESTDVNEMSLVVQVLRLNTLSKLTFSDSTQFDLLIQDIFPDVTFLSSGYEAFVKNIRDSYKELGLVYSARQ
;
A
#
# COMPACT_ATOMS: atom_id res chain seq x y z
N LYS A 1 -17.54 16.30 2.97
CA LYS A 1 -16.25 15.92 3.59
C LYS A 1 -16.01 14.46 3.21
N LEU A 2 -14.94 14.13 2.50
CA LEU A 2 -14.77 12.81 1.84
C LEU A 2 -14.36 11.70 2.81
N LEU A 3 -13.58 12.02 3.84
CA LEU A 3 -13.17 11.10 4.90
C LEU A 3 -13.58 11.65 6.27
N SER A 4 -13.69 10.76 7.26
CA SER A 4 -14.00 11.16 8.64
C SER A 4 -12.85 12.00 9.24
N PRO A 5 -13.16 13.02 10.08
CA PRO A 5 -12.13 13.80 10.75
C PRO A 5 -11.53 13.00 11.91
N GLN A 6 -10.33 12.47 11.73
CA GLN A 6 -9.56 11.84 12.80
C GLN A 6 -8.39 12.75 13.22
N GLN A 7 -8.12 12.82 14.52
CA GLN A 7 -7.07 13.70 15.08
C GLN A 7 -5.66 13.32 14.60
N HIS A 8 -5.41 12.04 14.35
CA HIS A 8 -4.12 11.52 13.92
C HIS A 8 -3.90 11.54 12.41
N TYR A 9 -4.89 11.97 11.61
CA TYR A 9 -4.71 12.07 10.17
C TYR A 9 -3.80 13.25 9.82
N ASP A 10 -2.81 12.98 8.98
CA ASP A 10 -1.87 13.98 8.47
C ASP A 10 -1.95 14.00 6.94
N TRP A 11 -2.50 15.10 6.41
CA TRP A 11 -2.60 15.40 4.97
C TRP A 11 -1.67 16.55 4.56
N GLY A 12 -0.74 16.95 5.44
CA GLY A 12 0.19 18.05 5.19
C GLY A 12 1.39 17.66 4.30
N LEU A 13 2.29 18.62 4.08
CA LEU A 13 3.49 18.45 3.24
C LEU A 13 4.42 17.33 3.69
N ARG A 14 4.39 16.98 4.99
CA ARG A 14 5.18 15.87 5.52
C ARG A 14 4.72 14.53 4.94
N ALA A 15 3.41 14.30 4.89
CA ALA A 15 2.83 13.10 4.27
C ALA A 15 3.16 13.04 2.78
N LEU A 16 3.03 14.17 2.07
CA LEU A 16 3.39 14.27 0.65
C LEU A 16 4.87 13.96 0.40
N LYS A 17 5.78 14.54 1.19
CA LYS A 17 7.22 14.27 1.10
C LYS A 17 7.54 12.79 1.26
N THR A 18 6.90 12.10 2.20
CA THR A 18 7.10 10.66 2.42
C THR A 18 6.66 9.85 1.21
N VAL A 19 5.51 10.15 0.62
CA VAL A 19 5.03 9.45 -0.59
C VAL A 19 6.01 9.67 -1.76
N VAL A 20 6.41 10.91 -2.02
CA VAL A 20 7.36 11.24 -3.11
C VAL A 20 8.71 10.53 -2.93
N ALA A 21 9.25 10.54 -1.70
CA ALA A 21 10.47 9.80 -1.39
C ALA A 21 10.31 8.29 -1.62
N GLY A 22 9.17 7.72 -1.19
CA GLY A 22 8.84 6.32 -1.42
C GLY A 22 8.76 5.96 -2.91
N CYS A 23 8.18 6.83 -3.75
CA CYS A 23 8.14 6.63 -5.20
C CYS A 23 9.55 6.59 -5.80
N GLY A 24 10.44 7.50 -5.37
CA GLY A 24 11.84 7.50 -5.80
C GLY A 24 12.58 6.21 -5.42
N SER A 25 12.39 5.71 -4.20
CA SER A 25 12.95 4.44 -3.75
C SER A 25 12.42 3.25 -4.55
N ALA A 26 11.10 3.16 -4.75
CA ALA A 26 10.47 2.09 -5.51
C ALA A 26 10.91 2.09 -6.98
N LEU A 27 11.02 3.27 -7.60
CA LEU A 27 11.49 3.40 -8.98
C LEU A 27 12.94 2.94 -9.13
N LYS A 28 13.80 3.27 -8.16
CA LYS A 28 15.19 2.81 -8.14
C LYS A 28 15.28 1.30 -8.01
N SER A 29 14.49 0.68 -7.12
CA SER A 29 14.45 -0.77 -6.97
C SER A 29 13.96 -1.46 -8.25
N ALA A 30 12.88 -0.96 -8.85
CA ALA A 30 12.35 -1.50 -10.10
C ALA A 30 13.34 -1.43 -11.27
N LYS A 31 14.16 -0.37 -11.33
CA LYS A 31 15.24 -0.24 -12.32
C LYS A 31 16.41 -1.19 -12.07
N ASN A 32 16.73 -1.48 -10.81
CA ASN A 32 17.82 -2.39 -10.45
C ASN A 32 17.45 -3.87 -10.68
N GLU A 33 16.18 -4.23 -10.53
CA GLU A 33 15.68 -5.60 -10.74
C GLU A 33 15.46 -5.96 -12.22
N LYS A 34 15.30 -4.95 -13.08
CA LYS A 34 15.03 -5.14 -14.51
C LYS A 34 16.27 -4.83 -15.35
N THR A 35 16.83 -5.85 -15.98
CA THR A 35 17.77 -5.69 -17.09
C THR A 35 17.03 -4.99 -18.23
N GLU A 36 17.39 -3.72 -18.48
CA GLU A 36 17.16 -2.92 -19.69
C GLU A 36 15.90 -3.29 -20.52
N SER A 37 14.87 -2.43 -20.52
CA SER A 37 13.69 -2.45 -21.43
C SER A 37 12.39 -3.15 -20.95
N THR A 38 11.91 -2.87 -19.74
CA THR A 38 10.46 -2.91 -19.51
C THR A 38 9.98 -1.58 -18.95
N ASP A 39 9.07 -0.95 -19.67
CA ASP A 39 8.42 0.30 -19.27
C ASP A 39 7.83 0.11 -17.86
N VAL A 40 8.33 0.88 -16.90
CA VAL A 40 7.83 0.82 -15.53
C VAL A 40 6.53 1.60 -15.54
N ASN A 41 5.42 0.95 -15.19
CA ASN A 41 4.16 1.66 -15.02
C ASN A 41 4.26 2.57 -13.79
N GLU A 42 4.73 3.81 -14.01
CA GLU A 42 4.96 4.80 -12.96
C GLU A 42 3.68 5.13 -12.21
N MET A 43 2.54 5.13 -12.91
CA MET A 43 1.23 5.39 -12.29
C MET A 43 0.85 4.30 -11.30
N SER A 44 1.03 3.02 -11.66
CA SER A 44 0.81 1.90 -10.75
C SER A 44 1.74 1.96 -9.54
N LEU A 45 3.00 2.36 -9.74
CA LEU A 45 3.99 2.50 -8.67
C LEU A 45 3.60 3.62 -7.69
N VAL A 46 3.17 4.77 -8.20
CA VAL A 46 2.70 5.90 -7.37
C VAL A 46 1.50 5.48 -6.54
N VAL A 47 0.51 4.83 -7.15
CA VAL A 47 -0.68 4.34 -6.44
C VAL A 47 -0.31 3.33 -5.35
N GLN A 48 0.60 2.39 -5.63
CA GLN A 48 1.07 1.42 -4.64
C GLN A 48 1.73 2.10 -3.44
N VAL A 49 2.67 3.02 -3.69
CA VAL A 49 3.37 3.75 -2.62
C VAL A 49 2.41 4.63 -1.82
N LEU A 50 1.47 5.30 -2.50
CA LEU A 50 0.48 6.14 -1.87
C LEU A 50 -0.45 5.33 -0.95
N ARG A 51 -0.93 4.17 -1.42
CA ARG A 51 -1.76 3.25 -0.62
C ARG A 51 -1.00 2.73 0.60
N LEU A 52 0.25 2.30 0.45
CA LEU A 52 1.08 1.83 1.57
C LEU A 52 1.25 2.89 2.67
N ASN A 53 1.47 4.15 2.29
CA ASN A 53 1.68 5.24 3.24
C ASN A 53 0.41 5.74 3.94
N THR A 54 -0.75 5.49 3.33
CA THR A 54 -2.02 6.05 3.76
C THR A 54 -2.87 5.03 4.50
N LEU A 55 -3.04 3.81 3.96
CA LEU A 55 -3.94 2.80 4.49
C LEU A 55 -3.59 2.38 5.93
N SER A 56 -2.30 2.37 6.30
CA SER A 56 -1.84 2.02 7.65
C SER A 56 -2.36 2.95 8.76
N LYS A 57 -2.89 4.13 8.40
CA LYS A 57 -3.39 5.14 9.35
C LYS A 57 -4.91 5.24 9.36
N LEU A 58 -5.59 4.75 8.33
CA LEU A 58 -7.02 4.93 8.13
C LEU A 58 -7.84 3.93 8.95
N THR A 59 -9.04 4.35 9.34
CA THR A 59 -10.06 3.42 9.82
C THR A 59 -10.52 2.50 8.69
N PHE A 60 -11.12 1.36 9.00
CA PHE A 60 -11.63 0.43 7.98
C PHE A 60 -12.67 1.08 7.03
N SER A 61 -13.53 1.94 7.57
CA SER A 61 -14.52 2.66 6.75
C SER A 61 -13.83 3.66 5.84
N ASP A 62 -12.86 4.42 6.36
CA ASP A 62 -12.14 5.42 5.59
C ASP A 62 -11.18 4.79 4.57
N SER A 63 -10.60 3.61 4.84
CA SER A 63 -9.75 2.90 3.88
C SER A 63 -10.54 2.48 2.65
N THR A 64 -11.78 2.01 2.85
CA THR A 64 -12.68 1.66 1.75
C THR A 64 -13.03 2.90 0.92
N GLN A 65 -13.37 4.01 1.56
CA GLN A 65 -13.65 5.28 0.87
C GLN A 65 -12.41 5.82 0.14
N PHE A 66 -11.23 5.72 0.75
CA PHE A 66 -9.98 6.13 0.15
C PHE A 66 -9.66 5.32 -1.12
N ASP A 67 -9.82 4.00 -1.07
CA ASP A 67 -9.58 3.15 -2.24
C ASP A 67 -10.53 3.48 -3.41
N LEU A 68 -11.80 3.80 -3.12
CA LEU A 68 -12.74 4.29 -4.14
C LEU A 68 -12.28 5.61 -4.77
N LEU A 69 -11.79 6.55 -3.96
CA LEU A 69 -11.26 7.82 -4.47
C LEU A 69 -10.02 7.63 -5.33
N ILE A 70 -9.13 6.71 -4.95
CA ILE A 70 -7.97 6.39 -5.78
C ILE A 70 -8.41 5.78 -7.11
N GLN A 71 -9.42 4.91 -7.10
CA GLN A 71 -9.95 4.31 -8.33
C GLN A 71 -10.61 5.36 -9.25
N ASP A 72 -11.28 6.37 -8.69
CA ASP A 72 -11.86 7.47 -9.46
C ASP A 72 -10.79 8.36 -10.12
N ILE A 73 -9.65 8.58 -9.45
CA ILE A 73 -8.55 9.43 -9.94
C ILE A 73 -7.62 8.66 -10.89
N PHE A 74 -7.43 7.37 -10.65
CA PHE A 74 -6.53 6.48 -11.39
C PHE A 74 -7.29 5.24 -11.92
N PRO A 75 -8.21 5.41 -12.89
CA PRO A 75 -9.12 4.35 -13.32
C PRO A 75 -8.41 3.15 -13.96
N ASP A 76 -7.28 3.38 -14.60
CA ASP A 76 -6.52 2.35 -15.33
C ASP A 76 -5.51 1.58 -14.45
N VAL A 77 -5.46 1.86 -13.15
CA VAL A 77 -4.52 1.23 -12.22
C VAL A 77 -5.20 0.14 -11.39
N THR A 78 -4.77 -1.10 -11.58
CA THR A 78 -5.17 -2.23 -10.73
C THR A 78 -4.37 -2.29 -9.44
N PHE A 79 -5.06 -2.49 -8.32
CA PHE A 79 -4.41 -2.71 -7.02
C PHE A 79 -3.70 -4.06 -6.98
N LEU A 80 -2.37 -4.04 -6.90
CA LEU A 80 -1.56 -5.23 -6.69
C LEU A 80 -1.69 -5.69 -5.23
N SER A 81 -2.29 -6.85 -5.01
CA SER A 81 -2.45 -7.46 -3.68
C SER A 81 -1.47 -8.62 -3.42
N SER A 82 -0.75 -9.08 -4.44
CA SER A 82 0.09 -10.29 -4.39
C SER A 82 1.56 -9.94 -4.16
N GLY A 83 2.26 -10.73 -3.35
CA GLY A 83 3.70 -10.54 -3.12
C GLY A 83 4.24 -11.01 -1.78
N TYR A 84 3.38 -11.48 -0.87
CA TYR A 84 3.79 -11.91 0.48
C TYR A 84 3.24 -13.29 0.86
N GLU A 85 2.87 -14.12 -0.10
CA GLU A 85 2.27 -15.43 0.14
C GLU A 85 3.17 -16.32 1.00
N ALA A 86 4.49 -16.31 0.71
CA ALA A 86 5.48 -17.03 1.49
C ALA A 86 5.60 -16.48 2.93
N PHE A 87 5.55 -15.15 3.10
CA PHE A 87 5.61 -14.51 4.41
C PHE A 87 4.35 -14.79 5.25
N VAL A 88 3.16 -14.67 4.64
CA VAL A 88 1.88 -15.02 5.26
C VAL A 88 1.84 -16.49 5.65
N LYS A 89 2.38 -17.39 4.82
CA LYS A 89 2.52 -18.80 5.16
C LYS A 89 3.37 -19.00 6.42
N ASN A 90 4.54 -18.36 6.50
CA ASN A 90 5.42 -18.45 7.66
C ASN A 90 4.75 -17.94 8.94
N ILE A 91 4.02 -16.81 8.86
CA ILE A 91 3.22 -16.31 9.99
C ILE A 91 2.19 -17.36 10.43
N ARG A 92 1.43 -17.93 9.48
CA ARG A 92 0.41 -18.94 9.79
C ARG A 92 1.01 -20.17 10.46
N ASP A 93 2.19 -20.61 10.05
CA ASP A 93 2.86 -21.76 10.64
C ASP A 93 3.34 -21.45 12.07
N SER A 94 3.91 -20.26 12.33
CA SER A 94 4.24 -19.82 13.70
C SER A 94 3.02 -19.73 14.62
N TYR A 95 1.84 -19.32 14.12
CA TYR A 95 0.61 -19.34 14.91
C TYR A 95 0.24 -20.76 15.37
N LYS A 96 0.40 -21.76 14.49
CA LYS A 96 0.15 -23.16 14.84
C LYS A 96 1.13 -23.67 15.90
N GLU A 97 2.41 -23.34 15.75
CA GLU A 97 3.46 -23.72 16.70
C GLU A 97 3.20 -23.16 18.11
N LEU A 98 2.68 -21.93 18.19
CA LEU A 98 2.35 -21.26 19.44
C LEU A 98 0.96 -21.61 20.00
N GLY A 99 0.19 -22.45 19.30
CA GLY A 99 -1.20 -22.77 19.69
C GLY A 99 -2.16 -21.58 19.60
N LEU A 100 -1.86 -20.59 18.76
CA LEU A 100 -2.66 -19.38 18.56
C LEU A 100 -3.64 -19.55 17.39
N VAL A 101 -4.79 -18.86 17.48
CA VAL A 101 -5.79 -18.84 16.41
C VAL A 101 -5.46 -17.72 15.41
N TYR A 102 -5.27 -18.08 14.15
CA TYR A 102 -5.06 -17.11 13.08
C TYR A 102 -6.34 -16.31 12.80
N SER A 103 -6.26 -14.98 12.87
CA SER A 103 -7.33 -14.06 12.49
C SER A 103 -7.03 -13.43 11.14
N ALA A 104 -7.88 -13.65 10.14
CA ALA A 104 -7.72 -13.08 8.79
C ALA A 104 -7.96 -11.56 8.70
N ARG A 105 -8.30 -10.91 9.83
CA ARG A 105 -8.52 -9.46 9.91
C ARG A 105 -7.25 -8.67 10.23
N GLN A 106 -6.16 -9.34 10.60
CA GLN A 106 -4.88 -8.72 10.97
C GLN A 106 -3.79 -9.06 9.95
#